data_AF-E4NU44-F1
#
_entry.id   AF-E4NU44-F1
#
_cell.length_a   1.000
_cell.length_b   1.000
_cell.length_c   1.000
_cell.angle_alpha   90.00
_cell.angle_beta   90.00
_cell.angle_gamma   90.00
#
_symmetry.space_group_name_H-M   'P 1'
#
loop_
_entity.id
_entity.type
_entity.pdbx_description
1 polymer ?
#
loop_
_entity_poly.entity_id
_entity_poly.type
_entity_poly.pdbx_seq_one_letter_code
_entity_poly.pdbx_strand_id
1 'polypeptide(L)'
;MQWSPLARSECRTVLTSKGAWILAVLIVLKGFSPTYTGWGAVGQNITIGYIQIGVSLFLPIGVLLLTYQSLISERTSGSIKFLLALPITRAQLLFGKVAGRFAAIGASILAAILALSGIGLIEHGGFSVLQFVETVLATLLLIGVFVVLGILVSTVTQRTVTATALAFAYFLTDLFWDSIVMKLYTAVAGVPVDPYNAPASGPLFLALRLTPGGAYNVLTNWILGVGNSAELLTTVYIKLKPGTGINAFVVEAAFESGAVPWYLHPALSLAILLAWLVVPLVLARRLFTRGDIL
;
A
#
# COMPACT_ATOMS: atom_id res chain seq x y z
N MET A 1 -12.58 27.36 -0.20
CA MET A 1 -13.00 26.42 0.86
C MET A 1 -12.07 26.56 2.06
N GLN A 2 -12.59 26.65 3.29
CA GLN A 2 -11.81 26.99 4.50
C GLN A 2 -10.82 25.89 4.97
N TRP A 3 -10.82 24.70 4.37
CA TRP A 3 -9.92 23.59 4.73
C TRP A 3 -8.57 23.62 4.01
N SER A 4 -8.40 24.42 2.95
CA SER A 4 -7.15 24.46 2.19
C SER A 4 -5.95 25.01 2.97
N PRO A 5 -6.08 26.04 3.84
CA PRO A 5 -4.94 26.51 4.64
C PRO A 5 -4.49 25.45 5.65
N LEU A 6 -5.44 24.71 6.24
CA LEU A 6 -5.15 23.60 7.16
C LEU A 6 -4.41 22.46 6.46
N ALA A 7 -4.85 22.08 5.26
CA ALA A 7 -4.17 21.05 4.48
C ALA A 7 -2.72 21.46 4.14
N ARG A 8 -2.50 22.74 3.81
CA ARG A 8 -1.16 23.29 3.55
C ARG A 8 -0.28 23.28 4.80
N SER A 9 -0.82 23.65 5.96
CA SER A 9 -0.04 23.63 7.21
C SER A 9 0.36 22.20 7.58
N GLU A 10 -0.57 21.26 7.51
CA GLU A 10 -0.29 19.82 7.74
C GLU A 10 0.75 19.28 6.76
N CYS A 11 0.61 19.62 5.47
CA CYS A 11 1.55 19.20 4.45
C CYS A 11 2.97 19.72 4.75
N ARG A 12 3.08 21.01 5.08
CA ARG A 12 4.36 21.63 5.44
C ARG A 12 5.00 20.94 6.64
N THR A 13 4.24 20.68 7.70
CA THR A 13 4.75 20.01 8.91
C THR A 13 5.38 18.66 8.58
N VAL A 14 4.70 17.85 7.76
CA VAL A 14 5.22 16.53 7.36
C VAL A 14 6.43 16.64 6.45
N LEU A 15 6.40 17.54 5.45
CA LEU A 15 7.53 17.74 4.53
C LEU A 15 8.80 18.26 5.22
N THR A 16 8.65 19.05 6.28
CA THR A 16 9.79 19.51 7.08
C THR A 16 10.29 18.46 8.07
N SER A 17 9.54 17.38 8.28
CA SER A 17 9.95 16.30 9.19
C SER A 17 10.99 15.40 8.53
N LYS A 18 11.96 14.93 9.31
CA LYS A 18 12.96 13.96 8.83
C LYS A 18 12.34 12.63 8.41
N GLY A 19 11.23 12.23 9.04
CA GLY A 19 10.62 10.91 8.83
C GLY A 19 10.15 10.65 7.41
N ALA A 20 9.54 11.63 6.74
CA ALA A 20 9.09 11.49 5.35
C ALA A 20 10.26 11.29 4.37
N TRP A 21 11.37 11.98 4.60
CA TRP A 21 12.58 11.86 3.79
C TRP A 21 13.40 10.60 4.11
N ILE A 22 13.45 10.18 5.37
CA ILE A 22 14.02 8.88 5.75
C ILE A 22 13.26 7.75 5.04
N LEU A 23 11.92 7.81 5.03
CA LEU A 23 11.10 6.85 4.32
C LEU A 23 11.41 6.85 2.80
N ALA A 24 11.51 8.02 2.19
CA ALA A 24 11.88 8.16 0.78
C ALA A 24 13.24 7.50 0.48
N VAL A 25 14.25 7.75 1.33
CA VAL A 25 15.58 7.11 1.20
C VAL A 25 15.50 5.59 1.34
N LEU A 26 14.77 5.08 2.33
CA LEU A 26 14.60 3.62 2.52
C LEU A 26 13.94 2.95 1.31
N ILE A 27 12.96 3.61 0.69
CA ILE A 27 12.31 3.12 -0.52
C ILE A 27 13.29 3.10 -1.70
N VAL A 28 14.15 4.13 -1.85
CA VAL A 28 15.19 4.12 -2.89
C VAL A 28 16.18 2.98 -2.65
N LEU A 29 16.70 2.86 -1.42
CA LEU A 29 17.69 1.84 -1.06
C LEU A 29 17.17 0.41 -1.24
N LYS A 30 15.89 0.17 -0.92
CA LYS A 30 15.26 -1.14 -1.09
C LYS A 30 14.84 -1.41 -2.52
N GLY A 31 14.31 -0.39 -3.18
CA GLY A 31 13.75 -0.49 -4.53
C GLY A 31 14.82 -0.75 -5.56
N PHE A 32 15.95 -0.05 -5.46
CA PHE A 32 17.09 -0.27 -6.34
C PHE A 32 17.76 -1.61 -6.01
N SER A 33 17.34 -2.66 -6.72
CA SER A 33 17.82 -4.03 -6.53
C SER A 33 18.06 -4.69 -7.89
N PRO A 34 19.14 -4.32 -8.60
CA PRO A 34 19.42 -4.85 -9.92
C PRO A 34 19.67 -6.35 -9.83
N THR A 35 18.85 -7.12 -10.56
CA THR A 35 18.92 -8.57 -10.60
C THR A 35 18.66 -9.06 -12.02
N TYR A 36 19.36 -10.13 -12.42
CA TYR A 36 19.12 -10.79 -13.72
C TYR A 36 17.69 -11.33 -13.84
N THR A 37 17.08 -11.71 -12.71
CA THR A 37 15.69 -12.15 -12.66
C THR A 37 14.73 -11.01 -12.94
N GLY A 38 14.93 -9.83 -12.34
CA GLY A 38 14.13 -8.64 -12.64
C GLY A 38 14.27 -8.20 -14.09
N TRP A 39 15.51 -8.15 -14.62
CA TRP A 39 15.75 -7.86 -16.04
C TRP A 39 15.05 -8.86 -16.96
N GLY A 40 15.13 -10.15 -16.66
CA GLY A 40 14.43 -11.18 -17.43
C GLY A 40 12.90 -11.04 -17.41
N ALA A 41 12.34 -10.48 -16.34
CA ALA A 41 10.89 -10.33 -16.18
C ALA A 41 10.31 -9.24 -17.07
N VAL A 42 10.96 -8.08 -17.11
CA VAL A 42 10.37 -6.85 -17.67
C VAL A 42 11.34 -6.05 -18.56
N GLY A 43 12.56 -6.54 -18.77
CA GLY A 43 13.59 -5.87 -19.58
C GLY A 43 13.88 -4.45 -19.08
N GLN A 44 13.84 -3.49 -20.00
CA GLN A 44 14.05 -2.06 -19.68
C GLN A 44 13.03 -1.50 -18.69
N ASN A 45 11.83 -2.10 -18.57
CA ASN A 45 10.82 -1.68 -17.61
C ASN A 45 11.16 -2.07 -16.16
N ILE A 46 12.32 -2.69 -15.90
CA ILE A 46 12.76 -3.03 -14.53
C ILE A 46 12.83 -1.81 -13.62
N THR A 47 13.10 -0.63 -14.17
CA THR A 47 13.04 0.66 -13.47
C THR A 47 11.69 0.89 -12.78
N ILE A 48 10.59 0.50 -13.43
CA ILE A 48 9.24 0.56 -12.87
C ILE A 48 9.06 -0.50 -11.78
N GLY A 49 9.65 -1.68 -11.98
CA GLY A 49 9.68 -2.76 -10.99
C GLY A 49 10.38 -2.39 -9.67
N TYR A 50 11.42 -1.55 -9.71
CA TYR A 50 12.07 -1.03 -8.52
C TYR A 50 11.14 -0.23 -7.62
N ILE A 51 10.12 0.43 -8.18
CA ILE A 51 9.09 1.11 -7.41
C ILE A 51 8.32 0.10 -6.57
N GLN A 52 7.81 -0.98 -7.19
CA GLN A 52 7.06 -2.03 -6.51
C GLN A 52 7.89 -2.65 -5.37
N ILE A 53 9.15 -3.00 -5.64
CA ILE A 53 10.06 -3.59 -4.66
C ILE A 53 10.30 -2.62 -3.49
N GLY A 54 10.55 -1.35 -3.78
CA GLY A 54 10.87 -0.35 -2.77
C GLY A 54 9.69 -0.06 -1.84
N VAL A 55 8.49 0.06 -2.41
CA VAL A 55 7.29 0.40 -1.62
C VAL A 55 6.73 -0.78 -0.84
N SER A 56 6.91 -2.01 -1.31
CA SER A 56 6.28 -3.22 -0.74
C SER A 56 6.41 -3.34 0.78
N LEU A 57 7.59 -3.10 1.33
CA LEU A 57 7.86 -3.22 2.77
C LEU A 57 7.75 -1.88 3.50
N PHE A 58 8.37 -0.83 2.96
CA PHE A 58 8.57 0.42 3.68
C PHE A 58 7.36 1.35 3.62
N LEU A 59 6.58 1.33 2.54
CA LEU A 59 5.41 2.21 2.42
C LEU A 59 4.34 1.88 3.47
N PRO A 60 3.90 0.61 3.67
CA PRO A 60 2.90 0.27 4.69
C PRO A 60 3.27 0.80 6.08
N ILE A 61 4.44 0.42 6.58
CA ILE A 61 4.89 0.81 7.93
C ILE A 61 5.19 2.31 8.01
N GLY A 62 5.85 2.87 7.00
CA GLY A 62 6.28 4.27 7.00
C GLY A 62 5.10 5.23 6.97
N VAL A 63 4.12 4.98 6.10
CA VAL A 63 2.92 5.83 6.00
C VAL A 63 2.06 5.71 7.26
N LEU A 64 1.91 4.51 7.82
CA LEU A 64 1.22 4.31 9.10
C LEU A 64 1.90 5.10 10.22
N LEU A 65 3.22 4.98 10.37
CA LEU A 65 4.00 5.68 11.40
C LEU A 65 3.97 7.21 11.25
N LEU A 66 3.96 7.73 10.02
CA LEU A 66 3.85 9.16 9.76
C LEU A 66 2.44 9.72 9.96
N THR A 67 1.43 8.86 10.07
CA THR A 67 0.03 9.28 10.07
C THR A 67 -0.70 9.02 11.39
N TYR A 68 -0.40 7.93 12.11
CA TYR A 68 -1.15 7.52 13.30
C TYR A 68 -1.15 8.56 14.44
N GLN A 69 -0.13 9.41 14.53
CA GLN A 69 -0.08 10.46 15.56
C GLN A 69 -0.85 11.73 15.20
N SER A 70 -1.37 11.86 13.97
CA SER A 70 -1.92 13.12 13.45
C SER A 70 -3.06 13.72 14.27
N LEU A 71 -3.90 12.90 14.92
CA LEU A 71 -4.95 13.38 15.85
C LEU A 71 -4.54 13.25 17.31
N ILE A 72 -3.75 12.23 17.66
CA ILE A 72 -3.35 11.96 19.05
C ILE A 72 -2.43 13.06 19.60
N SER A 73 -1.50 13.57 18.78
CA SER A 73 -0.60 14.66 19.19
C SER A 73 -1.36 15.95 19.48
N GLU A 74 -2.43 16.22 18.72
CA GLU A 74 -3.29 17.39 18.91
C GLU A 74 -4.22 17.27 20.11
N ARG A 75 -4.72 16.06 20.39
CA ARG A 75 -5.49 15.79 21.61
C ARG A 75 -4.62 15.96 22.85
N THR A 76 -3.43 15.34 22.85
CA THR A 76 -2.49 15.40 23.98
C THR A 76 -2.00 16.82 24.26
N SER A 77 -1.77 17.62 23.21
CA SER A 77 -1.36 19.03 23.36
C SER A 77 -2.54 19.98 23.65
N GLY A 78 -3.78 19.51 23.58
CA GLY A 78 -4.98 20.34 23.69
C GLY A 78 -5.24 21.26 22.49
N SER A 79 -4.39 21.22 21.45
CA SER A 79 -4.50 22.08 20.28
C SER A 79 -5.79 21.85 19.48
N ILE A 80 -6.37 20.66 19.60
CA ILE A 80 -7.63 20.30 18.95
C ILE A 80 -8.79 21.25 19.33
N LYS A 81 -8.78 21.83 20.53
CA LYS A 81 -9.81 22.79 20.98
C LYS A 81 -9.73 24.11 20.22
N PHE A 82 -8.51 24.59 19.92
CA PHE A 82 -8.31 25.79 19.11
C PHE A 82 -8.71 25.57 17.64
N LEU A 83 -8.43 24.38 17.10
CA LEU A 83 -8.87 24.03 15.74
C LEU A 83 -10.39 23.94 15.63
N LEU A 84 -11.08 23.47 16.68
CA LEU A 84 -12.55 23.42 16.72
C LEU A 84 -13.20 24.78 17.03
N ALA A 85 -12.44 25.75 17.55
CA ALA A 85 -12.92 27.12 17.74
C ALA A 85 -12.95 27.91 16.41
N LEU A 86 -12.22 27.45 15.39
CA LEU A 86 -12.34 27.99 14.04
C LEU A 86 -13.70 27.60 13.43
N PRO A 87 -14.24 28.39 12.49
CA PRO A 87 -15.53 28.13 11.83
C PRO A 87 -15.46 26.97 10.82
N ILE A 88 -14.76 25.88 11.15
CA ILE A 88 -14.58 24.69 10.31
C ILE A 88 -15.40 23.52 10.86
N THR A 89 -16.02 22.76 9.96
CA THR A 89 -16.73 21.54 10.36
C THR A 89 -15.74 20.42 10.68
N ARG A 90 -16.13 19.47 11.56
CA ARG A 90 -15.33 18.28 11.87
C ARG A 90 -14.96 17.45 10.63
N ALA A 91 -15.85 17.40 9.64
CA ALA A 91 -15.59 16.73 8.38
C ALA A 91 -14.53 17.45 7.52
N GLN A 92 -14.57 18.79 7.49
CA GLN A 92 -13.56 19.60 6.80
C GLN A 92 -12.19 19.51 7.49
N LEU A 93 -12.16 19.43 8.83
CA LEU A 93 -10.94 19.20 9.59
C LEU A 93 -10.30 17.86 9.21
N LEU A 94 -11.07 16.77 9.24
CA LEU A 94 -10.60 15.44 8.88
C LEU A 94 -10.11 15.39 7.43
N PHE A 95 -10.88 15.97 6.50
CA PHE A 95 -10.49 16.02 5.09
C PHE A 95 -9.20 16.82 4.88
N GLY A 96 -9.03 17.95 5.57
CA GLY A 96 -7.80 18.74 5.55
C GLY A 96 -6.58 17.94 6.02
N LYS A 97 -6.74 17.13 7.08
CA LYS A 97 -5.68 16.24 7.57
C LYS A 97 -5.33 15.14 6.57
N VAL A 98 -6.34 14.43 6.03
CA VAL A 98 -6.14 13.39 5.02
C VAL A 98 -5.41 13.98 3.81
N ALA A 99 -5.92 15.09 3.26
CA ALA A 99 -5.35 15.72 2.08
C ALA A 99 -3.93 16.26 2.32
N GLY A 100 -3.67 16.88 3.48
CA GLY A 100 -2.35 17.39 3.84
C GLY A 100 -1.30 16.28 4.01
N ARG A 101 -1.67 15.19 4.70
CA ARG A 101 -0.81 14.00 4.88
C ARG A 101 -0.55 13.30 3.55
N PHE A 102 -1.59 13.09 2.76
CA PHE A 102 -1.50 12.50 1.43
C PHE A 102 -0.58 13.31 0.52
N ALA A 103 -0.74 14.63 0.46
CA ALA A 103 0.09 15.51 -0.37
C ALA A 103 1.56 15.49 0.06
N ALA A 104 1.85 15.56 1.36
CA ALA A 104 3.22 15.58 1.85
C ALA A 104 3.93 14.24 1.65
N ILE A 105 3.30 13.14 2.09
CA ILE A 105 3.86 11.79 1.94
C ILE A 105 3.97 11.47 0.45
N GLY A 106 2.93 11.76 -0.33
CA GLY A 106 2.93 11.61 -1.79
C GLY A 106 4.08 12.35 -2.45
N ALA A 107 4.35 13.61 -2.08
CA ALA A 107 5.48 14.35 -2.61
C ALA A 107 6.84 13.73 -2.24
N SER A 108 7.04 13.27 -1.00
CA SER A 108 8.27 12.58 -0.60
C SER A 108 8.46 11.24 -1.34
N ILE A 109 7.39 10.47 -1.53
CA ILE A 109 7.46 9.21 -2.29
C ILE A 109 7.66 9.47 -3.78
N LEU A 110 7.05 10.50 -4.35
CA LEU A 110 7.31 10.91 -5.74
C LEU A 110 8.78 11.31 -5.92
N ALA A 111 9.40 11.99 -4.97
CA ALA A 111 10.83 12.27 -5.01
C ALA A 111 11.67 10.98 -5.01
N ALA A 112 11.30 9.97 -4.20
CA ALA A 112 11.94 8.64 -4.23
C ALA A 112 11.75 7.93 -5.58
N ILE A 113 10.55 7.97 -6.14
CA ILE A 113 10.26 7.38 -7.46
C ILE A 113 11.07 8.07 -8.55
N LEU A 114 11.17 9.40 -8.54
CA LEU A 114 11.98 10.16 -9.49
C LEU A 114 13.46 9.81 -9.36
N ALA A 115 13.96 9.63 -8.13
CA ALA A 115 15.33 9.16 -7.91
C ALA A 115 15.56 7.76 -8.48
N LEU A 116 14.67 6.80 -8.21
CA LEU A 116 14.72 5.44 -8.78
C LEU A 116 14.63 5.47 -10.31
N SER A 117 13.79 6.33 -10.86
CA SER A 117 13.61 6.50 -12.30
C SER A 117 14.87 7.07 -12.96
N GLY A 118 15.51 8.05 -12.32
CA GLY A 118 16.77 8.62 -12.79
C GLY A 118 17.90 7.61 -12.78
N ILE A 119 18.04 6.83 -11.69
CA ILE A 119 19.02 5.74 -11.59
C ILE A 119 18.76 4.70 -12.68
N GLY A 120 17.53 4.22 -12.79
CA GLY A 120 17.16 3.20 -13.77
C GLY A 120 17.30 3.68 -15.23
N LEU A 121 17.03 4.96 -15.52
CA LEU A 121 17.24 5.52 -16.86
C LEU A 121 18.72 5.49 -17.27
N ILE A 122 19.62 5.76 -16.32
CA ILE A 122 21.08 5.71 -16.55
C ILE A 122 21.55 4.27 -16.74
N GLU A 123 21.07 3.33 -15.93
CA GLU A 123 21.57 1.95 -15.96
C GLU A 123 20.91 1.05 -17.02
N HIS A 124 19.64 1.30 -17.34
CA HIS A 124 18.80 0.38 -18.13
C HIS A 124 18.22 1.03 -19.38
N GLY A 125 18.33 2.35 -19.53
CA GLY A 125 17.78 3.10 -20.65
C GLY A 125 16.29 3.42 -20.50
N GLY A 126 15.65 3.76 -21.62
CA GLY A 126 14.26 4.19 -21.65
C GLY A 126 13.28 3.08 -21.28
N PHE A 127 12.21 3.44 -20.58
CA PHE A 127 11.12 2.53 -20.17
C PHE A 127 9.77 3.07 -20.63
N SER A 128 8.73 2.24 -20.57
CA SER A 128 7.36 2.60 -20.96
C SER A 128 6.80 3.71 -20.06
N VAL A 129 6.54 4.88 -20.65
CA VAL A 129 5.95 6.03 -19.95
C VAL A 129 4.54 5.71 -19.45
N LEU A 130 3.76 4.95 -20.22
CA LEU A 130 2.40 4.57 -19.84
C LEU A 130 2.40 3.71 -18.57
N GLN A 131 3.16 2.60 -18.58
CA GLN A 131 3.25 1.70 -17.43
C GLN A 131 3.85 2.39 -16.19
N PHE A 132 4.76 3.35 -16.41
CA PHE A 132 5.31 4.17 -15.34
C PHE A 132 4.23 5.04 -14.69
N VAL A 133 3.46 5.79 -15.48
CA VAL A 133 2.37 6.64 -14.97
C VAL A 133 1.31 5.81 -14.25
N GLU A 134 0.90 4.66 -14.82
CA GLU A 134 -0.04 3.75 -14.19
C GLU A 134 0.46 3.24 -12.84
N THR A 135 1.75 2.86 -12.75
CA THR A 135 2.39 2.41 -11.50
C THR A 135 2.47 3.55 -10.47
N VAL A 136 2.78 4.77 -10.90
CA VAL A 136 2.77 5.96 -10.03
C VAL A 136 1.36 6.21 -9.48
N LEU A 137 0.33 6.15 -10.31
CA LEU A 137 -1.07 6.32 -9.88
C LEU A 137 -1.49 5.23 -8.90
N ALA A 138 -1.14 3.96 -9.15
CA ALA A 138 -1.38 2.85 -8.24
C ALA A 138 -0.67 3.06 -6.89
N THR A 139 0.56 3.58 -6.92
CA THR A 139 1.35 3.87 -5.72
C THR A 139 0.73 5.02 -4.92
N LEU A 140 0.28 6.09 -5.58
CA LEU A 140 -0.46 7.16 -4.92
C LEU A 140 -1.75 6.64 -4.30
N LEU A 141 -2.52 5.79 -4.99
CA LEU A 141 -3.71 5.17 -4.41
C LEU A 141 -3.36 4.37 -3.12
N LEU A 142 -2.28 3.60 -3.14
CA LEU A 142 -1.79 2.87 -1.97
C LEU A 142 -1.42 3.80 -0.80
N ILE A 143 -0.74 4.92 -1.09
CA ILE A 143 -0.45 5.95 -0.06
C ILE A 143 -1.76 6.47 0.54
N GLY A 144 -2.75 6.78 -0.29
CA GLY A 144 -4.07 7.22 0.17
C GLY A 144 -4.72 6.21 1.12
N VAL A 145 -4.68 4.93 0.78
CA VAL A 145 -5.18 3.84 1.63
C VAL A 145 -4.51 3.85 3.01
N PHE A 146 -3.17 3.82 3.06
CA PHE A 146 -2.46 3.80 4.35
C PHE A 146 -2.60 5.09 5.16
N VAL A 147 -2.72 6.26 4.51
CA VAL A 147 -3.01 7.52 5.19
C VAL A 147 -4.37 7.45 5.88
N VAL A 148 -5.41 6.99 5.18
CA VAL A 148 -6.75 6.89 5.76
C VAL A 148 -6.78 5.83 6.86
N LEU A 149 -6.10 4.69 6.70
CA LEU A 149 -5.95 3.69 7.77
C LEU A 149 -5.26 4.26 9.01
N GLY A 150 -4.17 5.00 8.85
CA GLY A 150 -3.48 5.67 9.95
C GLY A 150 -4.38 6.68 10.68
N ILE A 151 -5.17 7.45 9.92
CA ILE A 151 -6.15 8.39 10.49
C ILE A 151 -7.28 7.66 11.21
N LEU A 152 -7.77 6.53 10.67
CA LEU A 152 -8.77 5.70 11.34
C LEU A 152 -8.23 5.24 12.69
N VAL A 153 -7.03 4.64 12.74
CA VAL A 153 -6.37 4.22 13.99
C VAL A 153 -6.29 5.38 14.97
N SER A 154 -5.80 6.54 14.51
CA SER A 154 -5.70 7.77 15.30
C SER A 154 -7.06 8.24 15.85
N THR A 155 -8.15 7.99 15.11
CA THR A 155 -9.51 8.35 15.52
C THR A 155 -10.00 7.43 16.64
N VAL A 156 -9.82 6.11 16.52
CA VAL A 156 -10.36 5.14 17.50
C VAL A 156 -9.55 5.08 18.79
N THR A 157 -8.27 5.46 18.75
CA THR A 157 -7.40 5.41 19.93
C THR A 157 -7.22 6.77 20.60
N GLN A 158 -7.10 6.75 21.94
CA GLN A 158 -6.77 7.94 22.72
C GLN A 158 -5.30 7.98 23.16
N ARG A 159 -4.65 6.82 23.33
CA ARG A 159 -3.26 6.70 23.80
C ARG A 159 -2.29 6.42 22.66
N THR A 160 -1.16 7.13 22.62
CA THR A 160 -0.10 6.95 21.61
C THR A 160 0.44 5.52 21.58
N VAL A 161 0.63 4.89 22.74
CA VAL A 161 1.15 3.51 22.83
C VAL A 161 0.19 2.53 22.17
N THR A 162 -1.11 2.63 22.45
CA THR A 162 -2.15 1.78 21.84
C THR A 162 -2.23 1.98 20.33
N ALA A 163 -2.16 3.23 19.86
CA ALA A 163 -2.17 3.53 18.43
C ALA A 163 -0.96 2.96 17.70
N THR A 164 0.23 3.07 18.31
CA THR A 164 1.47 2.49 17.78
C THR A 164 1.36 0.96 17.72
N ALA A 165 0.85 0.33 18.78
CA ALA A 165 0.64 -1.11 18.82
C ALA A 165 -0.34 -1.60 17.75
N LEU A 166 -1.46 -0.90 17.53
CA LEU A 166 -2.42 -1.24 16.48
C LEU A 166 -1.84 -1.05 15.07
N ALA A 167 -1.11 0.05 14.83
CA ALA A 167 -0.45 0.28 13.55
C ALA A 167 0.58 -0.82 13.26
N PHE A 168 1.37 -1.21 14.26
CA PHE A 168 2.35 -2.28 14.13
C PHE A 168 1.69 -3.66 13.96
N ALA A 169 0.63 -3.96 14.72
CA ALA A 169 -0.12 -5.21 14.60
C ALA A 169 -0.77 -5.33 13.20
N TYR A 170 -1.31 -4.25 12.66
CA TYR A 170 -1.82 -4.22 11.29
C TYR A 170 -0.70 -4.46 10.28
N PHE A 171 0.45 -3.79 10.42
CA PHE A 171 1.62 -4.03 9.56
C PHE A 171 2.08 -5.49 9.61
N LEU A 172 2.15 -6.12 10.79
CA LEU A 172 2.49 -7.54 10.89
C LEU A 172 1.44 -8.44 10.25
N THR A 173 0.16 -8.08 10.37
CA THR A 173 -0.94 -8.82 9.72
C THR A 173 -0.81 -8.78 8.20
N ASP A 174 -0.48 -7.61 7.64
CA ASP A 174 -0.20 -7.42 6.21
C ASP A 174 1.03 -8.22 5.77
N LEU A 175 2.13 -8.13 6.54
CA LEU A 175 3.39 -8.83 6.27
C LEU A 175 3.26 -10.36 6.28
N PHE A 176 2.47 -10.90 7.21
CA PHE A 176 2.25 -12.35 7.35
C PHE A 176 0.95 -12.83 6.70
N TRP A 177 0.34 -12.02 5.84
CA TRP A 177 -0.99 -12.29 5.29
C TRP A 177 -1.06 -13.64 4.57
N ASP A 178 -0.09 -13.98 3.73
CA ASP A 178 -0.08 -15.26 3.01
C ASP A 178 -0.09 -16.45 3.98
N SER A 179 0.70 -16.36 5.06
CA SER A 179 0.73 -17.37 6.12
C SER A 179 -0.60 -17.48 6.86
N ILE A 180 -1.26 -16.34 7.09
CA ILE A 180 -2.59 -16.29 7.72
C ILE A 180 -3.63 -16.94 6.81
N VAL A 181 -3.67 -16.54 5.54
CA VAL A 181 -4.61 -17.06 4.53
C VAL A 181 -4.43 -18.56 4.33
N MET A 182 -3.19 -19.05 4.20
CA MET A 182 -2.92 -20.48 4.08
C MET A 182 -3.46 -21.29 5.25
N LYS A 183 -3.22 -20.84 6.49
CA LYS A 183 -3.68 -21.52 7.71
C LYS A 183 -5.20 -21.50 7.80
N LEU A 184 -5.83 -20.36 7.55
CA LEU A 184 -7.29 -20.23 7.57
C LEU A 184 -7.94 -21.08 6.48
N TYR A 185 -7.40 -21.05 5.26
CA TYR A 185 -7.89 -21.86 4.16
C TYR A 185 -7.77 -23.35 4.47
N THR A 186 -6.61 -23.80 4.96
CA THR A 186 -6.39 -25.20 5.36
C THR A 186 -7.38 -25.65 6.44
N ALA A 187 -7.63 -24.79 7.44
CA ALA A 187 -8.57 -25.08 8.52
C ALA A 187 -10.02 -25.19 8.03
N VAL A 188 -10.43 -24.39 7.05
CA VAL A 188 -11.81 -24.39 6.53
C VAL A 188 -12.02 -25.45 5.45
N ALA A 189 -11.08 -25.59 4.52
CA ALA A 189 -11.19 -26.51 3.39
C ALA A 189 -10.77 -27.95 3.73
N GLY A 190 -10.05 -28.16 4.85
CA GLY A 190 -9.51 -29.46 5.24
C GLY A 190 -8.36 -29.96 4.34
N VAL A 191 -7.89 -29.12 3.40
CA VAL A 191 -6.82 -29.45 2.45
C VAL A 191 -5.61 -28.57 2.75
N PRO A 192 -4.43 -29.16 3.06
CA PRO A 192 -3.19 -28.41 3.22
C PRO A 192 -2.84 -27.62 1.97
N VAL A 193 -2.53 -26.33 2.13
CA VAL A 193 -2.05 -25.48 1.04
C VAL A 193 -0.54 -25.62 0.92
N ASP A 194 -0.07 -26.14 -0.21
CA ASP A 194 1.34 -26.15 -0.58
C ASP A 194 1.62 -25.00 -1.58
N PRO A 195 2.42 -23.97 -1.21
CA PRO A 195 2.80 -22.89 -2.13
C PRO A 195 3.59 -23.36 -3.37
N TYR A 196 4.23 -24.53 -3.33
CA TYR A 196 4.91 -25.09 -4.50
C TYR A 196 3.89 -25.57 -5.54
N ASN A 197 2.80 -26.20 -5.10
CA ASN A 197 1.71 -26.72 -5.93
C ASN A 197 0.36 -26.24 -5.38
N ALA A 198 0.12 -24.93 -5.51
CA ALA A 198 -1.08 -24.32 -4.93
C ALA A 198 -2.35 -24.89 -5.58
N PRO A 199 -3.39 -25.22 -4.80
CA PRO A 199 -4.65 -25.71 -5.36
C PRO A 199 -5.30 -24.64 -6.23
N ALA A 200 -5.93 -25.05 -7.32
CA ALA A 200 -6.71 -24.21 -8.25
C ALA A 200 -8.00 -23.69 -7.60
N SER A 201 -7.89 -22.90 -6.54
CA SER A 201 -8.99 -22.46 -5.69
C SER A 201 -9.20 -20.96 -5.79
N GLY A 202 -10.29 -20.54 -6.40
CA GLY A 202 -10.60 -19.12 -6.55
C GLY A 202 -10.68 -18.36 -5.22
N PRO A 203 -11.35 -18.88 -4.18
CA PRO A 203 -11.38 -18.24 -2.86
C PRO A 203 -10.01 -18.03 -2.23
N LEU A 204 -9.05 -18.96 -2.42
CA LEU A 204 -7.69 -18.82 -1.92
C LEU A 204 -6.99 -17.62 -2.56
N PHE A 205 -6.97 -17.56 -3.88
CA PHE A 205 -6.32 -16.47 -4.63
C PHE A 205 -7.03 -15.12 -4.47
N LEU A 206 -8.33 -15.12 -4.18
CA LEU A 206 -9.05 -13.92 -3.80
C LEU A 206 -8.64 -13.45 -2.40
N ALA A 207 -8.52 -14.36 -1.43
CA ALA A 207 -8.12 -14.03 -0.07
C ALA A 207 -6.70 -13.42 -0.01
N LEU A 208 -5.75 -13.97 -0.76
CA LEU A 208 -4.36 -13.49 -0.80
C LEU A 208 -4.22 -12.02 -1.25
N ARG A 209 -5.12 -11.55 -2.14
CA ARG A 209 -5.09 -10.17 -2.64
C ARG A 209 -5.98 -9.19 -1.86
N LEU A 210 -6.63 -9.62 -0.77
CA LEU A 210 -7.52 -8.74 0.00
C LEU A 210 -6.77 -7.64 0.75
N THR A 211 -5.48 -7.80 1.02
CA THR A 211 -4.66 -6.75 1.65
C THR A 211 -4.37 -5.61 0.66
N PRO A 212 -4.16 -4.37 1.16
CA PRO A 212 -3.71 -3.28 0.29
C PRO A 212 -2.41 -3.60 -0.44
N GLY A 213 -1.45 -4.24 0.23
CA GLY A 213 -0.19 -4.66 -0.39
C GLY A 213 -0.40 -5.71 -1.48
N GLY A 214 -1.18 -6.75 -1.21
CA GLY A 214 -1.47 -7.81 -2.19
C GLY A 214 -2.25 -7.28 -3.41
N ALA A 215 -3.26 -6.44 -3.19
CA ALA A 215 -4.00 -5.80 -4.27
C ALA A 215 -3.11 -4.89 -5.13
N TYR A 216 -2.22 -4.11 -4.50
CA TYR A 216 -1.24 -3.28 -5.20
C TYR A 216 -0.29 -4.13 -6.06
N ASN A 217 0.21 -5.25 -5.53
CA ASN A 217 1.08 -6.16 -6.27
C ASN A 217 0.37 -6.76 -7.48
N VAL A 218 -0.87 -7.26 -7.32
CA VAL A 218 -1.67 -7.77 -8.47
C VAL A 218 -1.85 -6.70 -9.55
N LEU A 219 -2.19 -5.48 -9.15
CA LEU A 219 -2.42 -4.37 -10.09
C LEU A 219 -1.15 -4.01 -10.85
N THR A 220 -0.01 -3.88 -10.15
CA THR A 220 1.27 -3.52 -10.77
C THR A 220 1.89 -4.64 -11.59
N ASN A 221 1.73 -5.90 -11.17
CA ASN A 221 2.13 -7.06 -11.99
C ASN A 221 1.31 -7.14 -13.29
N TRP A 222 0.02 -6.78 -13.23
CA TRP A 222 -0.83 -6.70 -14.42
C TRP A 222 -0.42 -5.58 -15.36
N ILE A 223 -0.14 -4.37 -14.85
CA ILE A 223 0.39 -3.24 -15.62
C ILE A 223 1.69 -3.62 -16.35
N LEU A 224 2.58 -4.36 -15.66
CA LEU A 224 3.87 -4.79 -16.20
C LEU A 224 3.81 -6.05 -17.07
N GLY A 225 2.66 -6.72 -17.16
CA GLY A 225 2.49 -7.94 -17.94
C GLY A 225 3.22 -9.17 -17.38
N VAL A 226 3.46 -9.22 -16.07
CA VAL A 226 4.28 -10.27 -15.42
C VAL A 226 3.45 -11.49 -15.02
N GLY A 227 2.20 -11.29 -14.59
CA GLY A 227 1.29 -12.37 -14.17
C GLY A 227 0.30 -11.92 -13.10
N ASN A 228 -0.69 -12.75 -12.80
CA ASN A 228 -1.76 -12.44 -11.85
C ASN A 228 -1.44 -13.03 -10.47
N SER A 229 -0.86 -12.20 -9.60
CA SER A 229 -0.42 -12.63 -8.27
C SER A 229 -0.26 -11.46 -7.30
N ALA A 230 -0.51 -11.73 -6.02
CA ALA A 230 -0.25 -10.81 -4.91
C ALA A 230 1.24 -10.76 -4.50
N GLU A 231 2.09 -11.57 -5.13
CA GLU A 231 3.53 -11.62 -4.91
C GLU A 231 4.26 -10.49 -5.65
N LEU A 232 5.53 -10.26 -5.29
CA LEU A 232 6.40 -9.33 -6.02
C LEU A 232 6.69 -9.83 -7.45
N LEU A 233 6.88 -8.91 -8.39
CA LEU A 233 7.11 -9.22 -9.81
C LEU A 233 8.23 -10.24 -10.04
N THR A 234 9.32 -10.15 -9.26
CA THR A 234 10.49 -11.03 -9.39
C THR A 234 10.13 -12.45 -8.96
N THR A 235 9.36 -12.59 -7.88
CA THR A 235 8.83 -13.88 -7.40
C THR A 235 7.87 -14.48 -8.43
N VAL A 236 6.94 -13.69 -8.97
CA VAL A 236 5.99 -14.15 -10.00
C VAL A 236 6.74 -14.67 -11.23
N TYR A 237 7.70 -13.89 -11.73
CA TYR A 237 8.49 -14.27 -12.89
C TYR A 237 9.28 -15.57 -12.66
N ILE A 238 9.90 -15.73 -11.49
CA ILE A 238 10.64 -16.96 -11.16
C ILE A 238 9.69 -18.16 -11.09
N LYS A 239 8.51 -18.01 -10.49
CA LYS A 239 7.51 -19.10 -10.39
C LYS A 239 7.00 -19.57 -11.76
N LEU A 240 6.90 -18.66 -12.72
CA LEU A 240 6.44 -18.97 -14.09
C LEU A 240 7.54 -19.52 -14.99
N LYS A 241 8.81 -19.57 -14.55
CA LYS A 241 9.88 -20.18 -15.33
C LYS A 241 9.72 -21.71 -15.38
N PRO A 242 9.84 -22.34 -16.57
CA PRO A 242 9.83 -23.79 -16.68
C PRO A 242 10.90 -24.44 -15.79
N GLY A 243 10.53 -25.51 -15.09
CA GLY A 243 11.45 -26.29 -14.24
C GLY A 243 11.83 -25.63 -12.91
N THR A 244 11.16 -24.53 -12.52
CA THR A 244 11.44 -23.84 -11.26
C THR A 244 10.30 -24.02 -10.26
N GLY A 245 10.60 -24.59 -9.09
CA GLY A 245 9.65 -24.71 -7.97
C GLY A 245 10.03 -23.77 -6.83
N ILE A 246 9.28 -22.68 -6.65
CA ILE A 246 9.42 -21.79 -5.49
C ILE A 246 8.09 -21.64 -4.75
N ASN A 247 8.19 -21.18 -3.49
CA ASN A 247 7.05 -20.81 -2.66
C ASN A 247 6.44 -19.50 -3.14
N ALA A 248 5.41 -19.59 -3.98
CA ALA A 248 4.72 -18.41 -4.51
C ALA A 248 3.34 -18.78 -5.06
N PHE A 249 2.37 -17.89 -4.85
CA PHE A 249 1.02 -18.05 -5.37
C PHE A 249 0.83 -17.29 -6.66
N VAL A 250 0.77 -17.99 -7.80
CA VAL A 250 0.53 -17.38 -9.12
C VAL A 250 -0.64 -18.08 -9.80
N VAL A 251 -1.62 -17.30 -10.27
CA VAL A 251 -2.86 -17.85 -10.85
C VAL A 251 -2.55 -18.70 -12.07
N GLU A 252 -1.68 -18.24 -12.96
CA GLU A 252 -1.28 -18.94 -14.18
C GLU A 252 -0.52 -20.25 -13.91
N ALA A 253 0.06 -20.42 -12.72
CA ALA A 253 0.72 -21.66 -12.30
C ALA A 253 -0.26 -22.66 -11.67
N ALA A 254 -1.40 -22.20 -11.15
CA ALA A 254 -2.37 -23.04 -10.44
C ALA A 254 -3.59 -23.41 -11.28
N PHE A 255 -3.99 -22.57 -12.24
CA PHE A 255 -5.18 -22.79 -13.08
C PHE A 255 -4.79 -23.12 -14.52
N GLU A 256 -5.52 -24.07 -15.11
CA GLU A 256 -5.49 -24.28 -16.55
C GLU A 256 -6.09 -23.09 -17.31
N SER A 257 -5.65 -22.87 -18.55
CA SER A 257 -6.14 -21.77 -19.39
C SER A 257 -7.67 -21.82 -19.55
N GLY A 258 -8.35 -20.75 -19.14
CA GLY A 258 -9.82 -20.63 -19.21
C GLY A 258 -10.59 -21.13 -17.98
N ALA A 259 -9.92 -21.78 -17.02
CA ALA A 259 -10.54 -22.21 -15.75
C ALA A 259 -10.54 -21.12 -14.67
N VAL A 260 -9.89 -19.97 -14.93
CA VAL A 260 -9.75 -18.88 -13.97
C VAL A 260 -11.10 -18.20 -13.71
N PRO A 261 -11.59 -18.17 -12.46
CA PRO A 261 -12.83 -17.46 -12.14
C PRO A 261 -12.75 -15.97 -12.47
N TRP A 262 -13.85 -15.41 -13.00
CA TRP A 262 -13.92 -14.00 -13.43
C TRP A 262 -13.53 -13.01 -12.32
N TYR A 263 -13.81 -13.34 -11.05
CA TYR A 263 -13.50 -12.49 -9.90
C TYR A 263 -12.01 -12.45 -9.52
N LEU A 264 -11.17 -13.25 -10.18
CA LEU A 264 -9.72 -13.15 -10.08
C LEU A 264 -9.10 -12.24 -11.14
N HIS A 265 -9.91 -11.59 -11.99
CA HIS A 265 -9.38 -10.63 -12.96
C HIS A 265 -8.57 -9.54 -12.23
N PRO A 266 -7.33 -9.23 -12.65
CA PRO A 266 -6.45 -8.30 -11.93
C PRO A 266 -7.06 -6.90 -11.70
N ALA A 267 -7.91 -6.44 -12.61
CA ALA A 267 -8.62 -5.15 -12.48
C ALA A 267 -9.46 -5.04 -11.18
N LEU A 268 -9.93 -6.16 -10.60
CA LEU A 268 -10.66 -6.14 -9.34
C LEU A 268 -9.80 -5.71 -8.14
N SER A 269 -8.47 -5.80 -8.26
CA SER A 269 -7.57 -5.25 -7.24
C SER A 269 -7.66 -3.74 -7.12
N LEU A 270 -8.02 -3.03 -8.21
CA LEU A 270 -8.34 -1.61 -8.13
C LEU A 270 -9.58 -1.36 -7.26
N ALA A 271 -10.62 -2.19 -7.42
CA ALA A 271 -11.83 -2.10 -6.60
C ALA A 271 -11.53 -2.39 -5.11
N ILE A 272 -10.67 -3.37 -4.83
CA ILE A 272 -10.20 -3.68 -3.47
C ILE A 272 -9.47 -2.48 -2.85
N LEU A 273 -8.54 -1.86 -3.58
CA LEU A 273 -7.83 -0.66 -3.12
C LEU A 273 -8.78 0.53 -2.88
N LEU A 274 -9.75 0.74 -3.78
CA LEU A 274 -10.77 1.78 -3.59
C LEU A 274 -11.65 1.51 -2.38
N ALA A 275 -12.01 0.25 -2.11
CA ALA A 275 -12.74 -0.12 -0.89
C ALA A 275 -11.90 0.20 0.37
N TRP A 276 -10.62 -0.13 0.37
CA TRP A 276 -9.68 0.23 1.44
C TRP A 276 -9.44 1.73 1.59
N LEU A 277 -9.67 2.53 0.56
CA LEU A 277 -9.62 3.99 0.65
C LEU A 277 -10.93 4.55 1.25
N VAL A 278 -12.08 4.09 0.74
CA VAL A 278 -13.39 4.67 1.06
C VAL A 278 -13.91 4.19 2.42
N VAL A 279 -13.84 2.90 2.72
CA VAL A 279 -14.43 2.32 3.94
C VAL A 279 -13.78 2.91 5.21
N PRO A 280 -12.45 2.91 5.36
CA PRO A 280 -11.80 3.51 6.53
C PRO A 280 -12.06 5.02 6.64
N LEU A 281 -12.19 5.73 5.51
CA LEU A 281 -12.45 7.17 5.49
C LEU A 281 -13.85 7.49 6.02
N VAL A 282 -14.85 6.73 5.56
CA VAL A 282 -16.23 6.86 6.00
C VAL A 282 -16.35 6.49 7.48
N LEU A 283 -15.66 5.43 7.93
CA LEU A 283 -15.63 5.04 9.35
C LEU A 283 -14.99 6.12 10.22
N ALA A 284 -13.81 6.61 9.84
CA ALA A 284 -13.12 7.68 10.56
C ALA A 284 -14.00 8.94 10.66
N ARG A 285 -14.66 9.33 9.56
CA ARG A 285 -15.60 10.44 9.55
C ARG A 285 -16.76 10.23 10.52
N ARG A 286 -17.42 9.06 10.47
CA ARG A 286 -18.56 8.75 11.34
C ARG A 286 -18.18 8.79 12.82
N LEU A 287 -17.07 8.15 13.18
CA LEU A 287 -16.56 8.13 14.55
C LEU A 287 -16.20 9.54 15.04
N PHE A 288 -15.51 10.33 14.22
CA PHE A 288 -15.11 11.69 14.59
C PHE A 288 -16.30 12.65 14.75
N THR A 289 -17.37 12.47 13.98
CA THR A 289 -18.58 13.30 14.09
C THR A 289 -19.44 12.99 15.32
N ARG A 290 -19.48 11.75 15.80
CA ARG A 290 -20.38 11.34 16.90
C ARG A 290 -20.03 11.89 18.28
N GLY A 291 -18.85 12.49 18.45
CA GLY A 291 -18.50 13.21 19.69
C GLY A 291 -17.96 12.34 20.82
N ASP A 292 -17.92 11.02 20.69
CA ASP A 292 -17.40 10.08 21.69
C ASP A 292 -15.87 10.17 21.93
N ILE A 293 -15.19 11.19 21.41
CA ILE A 293 -13.72 11.23 21.33
C ILE A 293 -13.12 12.60 21.69
N LEU A 294 -13.85 13.39 22.48
CA LEU A 294 -13.31 14.51 23.26
C LEU A 294 -13.12 14.10 24.72
#